data_AF-A0A392SVH6-F1
#
_entry.id   AF-A0A392SVH6-F1
#
_cell.length_a   1.000
_cell.length_b   1.000
_cell.length_c   1.000
_cell.angle_alpha   90.00
_cell.angle_beta   90.00
_cell.angle_gamma   90.00
#
_symmetry.space_group_name_H-M   'P 1'
#
loop_
_entity.id
_entity.type
_entity.pdbx_description
1 polymer ?
#
loop_
_entity_poly.entity_id
_entity_poly.type
_entity_poly.pdbx_seq_one_letter_code
_entity_poly.pdbx_strand_id
1 'polypeptide(L)' 'MSLSSLSSLSSLIIINLENNQFPGEIPGDLGGLFQLQTLRLGFNSFAGKLSNNFLS' A
#
# COMPACT_ATOMS: atom_id res chain seq x y z
N MET A 1 0.66 -9.47 8.20
CA MET A 1 1.88 -9.23 7.40
C MET A 1 1.96 -7.73 7.18
N SER A 2 3.02 -7.05 7.61
CA SER A 2 3.10 -5.60 7.43
C SER A 2 3.63 -5.27 6.04
N LEU A 3 2.98 -4.34 5.32
CA LEU A 3 3.44 -3.85 4.02
C LEU A 3 4.54 -2.77 4.13
N SER A 4 4.97 -2.42 5.35
CA SER A 4 5.98 -1.38 5.63
C SER A 4 7.29 -1.56 4.87
N SER A 5 7.72 -2.80 4.62
CA SER A 5 8.98 -3.09 3.93
C SER A 5 8.98 -2.71 2.45
N LEU A 6 7.79 -2.58 1.83
CA LEU A 6 7.66 -2.19 0.42
C LEU A 6 8.11 -0.74 0.18
N SER A 7 8.02 0.13 1.19
CA SER A 7 8.45 1.54 1.09
C SER A 7 9.92 1.72 0.72
N SER A 8 10.77 0.71 0.98
CA SER A 8 12.19 0.71 0.58
C SER A 8 12.42 0.50 -0.92
N LEU A 9 11.39 0.04 -1.65
CA LEU A 9 11.46 -0.29 -3.07
C LEU A 9 11.08 0.92 -3.92
N SER A 10 11.90 1.97 -3.86
CA SER A 10 11.64 3.29 -4.48
C SER A 10 11.43 3.29 -5.99
N SER A 11 11.75 2.19 -6.68
CA SER A 11 11.53 2.00 -8.13
C SER A 11 10.28 1.20 -8.48
N LEU A 12 9.42 0.87 -7.50
CA LEU A 12 8.15 0.21 -7.80
C LEU A 12 7.23 1.11 -8.61
N ILE A 13 6.71 0.56 -9.72
CA ILE A 13 5.73 1.23 -10.58
C ILE A 13 4.33 0.65 -10.36
N ILE A 14 4.24 -0.64 -10.04
CA ILE A 14 2.97 -1.36 -9.87
C ILE A 14 3.02 -2.20 -8.60
N ILE A 15 2.00 -2.04 -7.74
CA ILE A 15 1.67 -2.97 -6.67
C ILE A 15 0.29 -3.56 -6.96
N ASN A 16 0.22 -4.87 -7.10
CA ASN A 16 -1.04 -5.59 -7.23
C ASN A 16 -1.18 -6.65 -6.14
N LEU A 17 -2.13 -6.41 -5.24
CA LEU A 17 -2.50 -7.30 -4.14
C LEU A 17 -4.00 -7.68 -4.21
N GLU A 18 -4.66 -7.50 -5.36
CA GLU A 18 -6.08 -7.85 -5.51
C GLU A 18 -6.37 -9.31 -5.17
N ASN A 19 -7.57 -9.57 -4.65
CA ASN A 19 -8.08 -10.91 -4.33
C ASN A 19 -7.24 -11.67 -3.28
N ASN A 20 -6.89 -10.98 -2.21
CA ASN A 20 -6.20 -11.57 -1.06
C ASN A 20 -7.05 -11.40 0.22
N GLN A 21 -6.52 -11.84 1.35
CA GLN A 21 -7.18 -11.73 2.65
C GLN A 21 -6.40 -10.84 3.61
N PHE A 22 -5.67 -9.84 3.09
CA PHE A 22 -4.84 -8.98 3.93
C PHE A 22 -5.74 -8.17 4.89
N PRO A 23 -5.56 -8.32 6.22
CA PRO A 23 -6.29 -7.54 7.20
C PRO A 23 -5.49 -6.30 7.64
N GLY A 24 -6.17 -5.38 8.33
CA GLY A 24 -5.53 -4.20 8.95
C GLY A 24 -5.51 -2.98 8.06
N GLU A 25 -4.76 -1.96 8.46
CA GLU A 25 -4.70 -0.69 7.74
C GLU A 25 -3.69 -0.71 6.59
N ILE A 26 -3.89 0.18 5.62
CA ILE A 26 -2.91 0.42 4.56
C ILE A 26 -1.80 1.31 5.17
N PRO A 27 -0.53 0.85 5.22
CA PRO A 27 0.51 1.63 5.85
C PRO A 27 0.81 2.91 5.07
N GLY A 28 0.97 4.02 5.81
CA GLY A 28 1.28 5.34 5.25
C GLY A 28 2.59 5.39 4.47
N ASP A 29 3.55 4.52 4.80
CA ASP A 29 4.86 4.47 4.16
C ASP A 29 4.79 4.15 2.64
N LEU A 30 3.67 3.59 2.17
CA LEU A 30 3.42 3.40 0.74
C LEU A 30 3.30 4.72 -0.02
N GLY A 31 2.97 5.83 0.65
CA GLY A 31 3.01 7.17 0.06
C GLY A 31 4.42 7.64 -0.32
N GLY A 32 5.47 7.05 0.26
CA GLY A 32 6.86 7.33 -0.11
C GLY A 32 7.31 6.67 -1.42
N LEU A 33 6.46 5.89 -2.09
CA LEU A 33 6.77 5.25 -3.35
C LEU A 33 6.50 6.20 -4.52
N PHE A 34 7.38 7.20 -4.69
CA PHE A 34 7.21 8.27 -5.68
C PHE A 34 7.12 7.82 -7.14
N GLN A 35 7.57 6.61 -7.48
CA GLN A 35 7.47 6.05 -8.83
C GLN A 35 6.22 5.18 -9.03
N LEU A 36 5.42 4.95 -7.98
CA LEU A 36 4.25 4.09 -8.04
C LEU A 36 3.14 4.74 -8.86
N GLN A 37 2.72 4.05 -9.92
CA GLN A 37 1.67 4.51 -10.83
C GLN A 37 0.39 3.72 -10.67
N THR A 38 0.47 2.48 -10.19
CA THR A 38 -0.69 1.60 -10.03
C THR A 38 -0.65 0.91 -8.69
N LEU A 39 -1.71 1.09 -7.91
CA LEU A 39 -1.95 0.40 -6.66
C LEU A 39 -3.31 -0.29 -6.70
N ARG A 40 -3.30 -1.63 -6.69
CA ARG A 40 -4.49 -2.47 -6.71
C ARG A 40 -4.61 -3.23 -5.40
N LEU A 41 -5.60 -2.86 -4.59
CA LEU A 41 -5.86 -3.43 -3.26
C LEU A 41 -7.25 -4.07 -3.12
N GLY A 42 -8.04 -4.09 -4.20
CA GLY A 42 -9.42 -4.57 -4.19
C GLY A 42 -9.55 -6.00 -3.68
N PHE A 43 -10.74 -6.34 -3.16
CA PHE A 43 -11.03 -7.69 -2.65
C PHE A 43 -10.01 -8.14 -1.60
N ASN A 44 -9.83 -7.32 -0.56
CA ASN A 44 -9.06 -7.60 0.65
C ASN A 44 -9.87 -7.22 1.89
N SER A 45 -9.32 -7.49 3.07
CA SER A 45 -9.91 -7.16 4.37
C SER A 45 -9.27 -5.92 5.00
N PHE A 46 -8.76 -4.99 4.18
CA PHE A 46 -8.17 -3.75 4.68
C PHE A 46 -9.25 -2.88 5.34
N ALA A 47 -8.96 -2.36 6.52
CA ALA A 47 -9.85 -1.52 7.31
C ALA A 47 -9.05 -0.58 8.21
N GLY A 48 -9.64 0.55 8.59
CA GLY A 48 -8.98 1.58 9.39
C GLY A 48 -8.91 2.92 8.66
N LYS A 49 -8.13 3.86 9.20
CA LYS A 49 -7.97 5.19 8.59
C LYS A 49 -6.85 5.14 7.56
N LEU A 50 -7.05 5.82 6.43
CA LEU A 50 -5.94 6.10 5.54
C LEU A 50 -4.96 7.04 6.26
N SER A 51 -3.68 6.68 6.28
CA SER A 51 -2.67 7.48 6.95
C SER A 51 -2.40 8.77 6.16
N ASN A 52 -2.14 9.90 6.83
CA ASN A 52 -1.92 11.19 6.14
C ASN A 52 -0.70 11.17 5.21
N ASN A 53 0.32 10.36 5.55
CA ASN A 53 1.52 10.18 4.73
C ASN A 53 1.22 9.50 3.38
N PHE A 54 0.01 8.96 3.21
CA PHE A 54 -0.44 8.40 1.94
C PHE A 54 -0.88 9.47 0.93
N LEU A 55 -1.18 10.69 1.40
CA LEU A 55 -1.68 11.80 0.60
C LEU A 55 -0.62 12.89 0.32
N SER A 56 0.60 12.72 0.83
CA SER A 56 1.69 13.71 0.73
C SER A 56 2.67 13.39 -0.40
#